data_AF-A0A1G2BSI7-F1
#
_entry.id   AF-A0A1G2BSI7-F1
#
_cell.length_a   1.000
_cell.length_b   1.000
_cell.length_c   1.000
_cell.angle_alpha   90.00
_cell.angle_beta   90.00
_cell.angle_gamma   90.00
#
_symmetry.space_group_name_H-M   'P 1'
#
loop_
_entity.id
_entity.type
_entity.pdbx_description
1 polymer ?
#
loop_
_entity_poly.entity_id
_entity_poly.type
_entity_poly.pdbx_seq_one_letter_code
_entity_poly.pdbx_strand_id
1 'polypeptide(L)'
;MAASLACIGVMVFLANNEGTLTSRQMRRSGITNGLSFLRNAGMWSEIVLLTPAIGIMCDYWHQWYPTLGVIVAVLLGYIFTIAAYMVRLNTATYDSHVFRPGHIRVAGIVHFFYLLCVVSITLLFFFCTDARPHDVRIVTCLVALHVAIANIGVGLLRNNRVNLPTLGATAACWAFLAYAASS
;
A
#
# COMPACT_ATOMS: atom_id res chain seq x y z
N MET A 1 5.79 7.30 12.00
CA MET A 1 4.60 8.09 11.55
C MET A 1 4.95 9.29 10.66
N ALA A 2 5.76 10.25 11.13
CA ALA A 2 6.04 11.48 10.37
C ALA A 2 6.59 11.23 8.95
N ALA A 3 7.49 10.27 8.79
CA ALA A 3 8.03 9.89 7.47
C ALA A 3 6.95 9.36 6.51
N SER A 4 6.01 8.54 7.01
CA SER A 4 4.88 8.03 6.19
C SER A 4 4.00 9.19 5.71
N LEU A 5 3.63 10.12 6.60
CA LEU A 5 2.85 11.31 6.21
C LEU A 5 3.61 12.23 5.24
N ALA A 6 4.92 12.40 5.43
CA ALA A 6 5.75 13.18 4.52
C ALA A 6 5.80 12.55 3.12
N CYS A 7 5.97 11.23 3.01
CA CYS A 7 5.89 10.51 1.72
C CYS A 7 4.54 10.71 1.04
N ILE A 8 3.44 10.63 1.80
CA ILE A 8 2.10 10.89 1.28
C ILE A 8 1.95 12.34 0.83
N GLY A 9 2.48 13.31 1.58
CA GLY A 9 2.52 14.71 1.18
C GLY A 9 3.28 14.93 -0.14
N VAL A 10 4.41 14.25 -0.33
CA VAL A 10 5.16 14.27 -1.60
C VAL A 10 4.33 13.66 -2.73
N MET A 11 3.64 12.54 -2.50
CA MET A 11 2.75 11.94 -3.50
C MET A 11 1.59 12.88 -3.88
N VAL A 12 0.99 13.58 -2.91
CA VAL A 12 -0.06 14.59 -3.15
C VAL A 12 0.47 15.73 -4.01
N PHE A 13 1.64 16.27 -3.67
CA PHE A 13 2.29 17.35 -4.43
C PHE A 13 2.58 16.92 -5.87
N LEU A 14 3.18 15.74 -6.05
CA LEU A 14 3.48 15.20 -7.38
C LEU A 14 2.19 14.94 -8.19
N ALA A 15 1.18 14.32 -7.58
CA ALA A 15 -0.11 14.10 -8.23
C ALA A 15 -0.79 15.41 -8.65
N ASN A 16 -0.62 16.49 -7.88
CA ASN A 16 -1.11 17.80 -8.26
C ASN A 16 -0.38 18.35 -9.50
N ASN A 17 0.95 18.31 -9.49
CA ASN A 17 1.78 18.78 -10.61
C ASN A 17 1.55 17.95 -11.88
N GLU A 18 1.25 16.66 -11.73
CA GLU A 18 0.95 15.73 -12.83
C GLU A 18 -0.51 15.80 -13.32
N GLY A 19 -1.36 16.63 -12.68
CA GLY A 19 -2.76 16.79 -13.05
C GLY A 19 -3.66 15.59 -12.69
N THR A 20 -3.27 14.77 -11.71
CA THR A 20 -4.00 13.57 -11.29
C THR A 20 -4.58 13.63 -9.88
N LEU A 21 -4.38 14.74 -9.16
CA LEU A 21 -4.90 14.92 -7.80
C LEU A 21 -6.44 14.84 -7.76
N THR A 22 -7.12 15.56 -8.65
CA THR A 22 -8.59 15.62 -8.72
C THR A 22 -9.14 15.04 -10.04
N SER A 23 -10.38 14.55 -10.02
CA SER A 23 -11.05 14.09 -11.25
C SER A 23 -11.21 15.20 -12.29
N ARG A 24 -11.28 16.47 -11.86
CA ARG A 24 -11.37 17.61 -12.78
C ARG A 24 -10.07 17.82 -13.54
N GLN A 25 -8.91 17.70 -12.88
CA GLN A 25 -7.61 17.80 -13.55
C GLN A 25 -7.41 16.64 -14.52
N MET A 26 -7.73 15.40 -14.10
CA MET A 26 -7.62 14.23 -14.99
C MET A 26 -8.46 14.40 -16.26
N ARG A 27 -9.71 14.89 -16.14
CA ARG A 27 -10.57 15.17 -17.30
C ARG A 27 -9.99 16.25 -18.21
N ARG A 28 -9.36 17.30 -17.67
CA ARG A 28 -8.66 18.33 -18.46
C ARG A 28 -7.47 17.77 -19.23
N SER A 29 -6.83 16.73 -18.71
CA SER A 29 -5.73 16.01 -19.37
C SER A 29 -6.20 14.89 -20.30
N GLY A 30 -7.50 14.83 -20.64
CA GLY A 30 -8.05 13.84 -21.57
C GLY A 30 -8.33 12.46 -20.94
N ILE A 31 -8.19 12.31 -19.62
CA ILE A 31 -8.48 11.06 -18.92
C ILE A 31 -9.89 11.13 -18.35
N THR A 32 -10.84 10.48 -19.03
CA THR A 32 -12.26 10.44 -18.62
C THR A 32 -12.58 9.29 -17.67
N ASN A 33 -11.88 8.16 -17.80
CA ASN A 33 -12.14 6.92 -17.06
C ASN A 33 -10.95 6.53 -16.16
N GLY A 34 -10.65 7.38 -15.18
CA GLY A 34 -9.56 7.14 -14.23
C GLY A 34 -9.86 7.50 -12.79
N LEU A 35 -9.09 6.91 -11.87
CA LEU A 35 -9.23 7.13 -10.43
C LEU A 35 -8.22 8.18 -9.96
N SER A 36 -8.71 9.39 -9.66
CA SER A 36 -7.88 10.48 -9.13
C SER A 36 -7.40 10.19 -7.72
N PHE A 37 -6.28 10.79 -7.33
CA PHE A 37 -5.64 10.57 -6.02
C PHE A 37 -6.64 10.73 -4.86
N LEU A 38 -7.39 11.85 -4.84
CA LEU A 38 -8.36 12.12 -3.76
C LEU A 38 -9.60 11.21 -3.77
N ARG A 39 -9.86 10.49 -4.87
CA ARG A 39 -10.94 9.49 -4.93
C ARG A 39 -10.44 8.08 -4.69
N ASN A 40 -9.13 7.89 -4.59
CA ASN A 40 -8.54 6.59 -4.40
C ASN A 40 -8.65 6.18 -2.92
N ALA A 41 -9.61 5.31 -2.62
CA ALA A 41 -9.82 4.80 -1.26
C ALA A 41 -8.58 4.09 -0.70
N GLY A 42 -7.73 3.52 -1.58
CA GLY A 42 -6.43 3.00 -1.20
C GLY A 42 -5.58 4.07 -0.50
N MET A 43 -5.40 5.24 -1.10
CA MET A 43 -4.60 6.34 -0.52
C MET A 43 -5.14 6.82 0.83
N TRP A 44 -6.46 6.93 0.96
CA TRP A 44 -7.08 7.30 2.24
C TRP A 44 -6.83 6.25 3.32
N SER A 45 -6.92 4.97 2.96
CA SER A 45 -6.60 3.89 3.90
C SER A 45 -5.11 3.84 4.25
N GLU A 46 -4.20 4.30 3.39
CA GLU A 46 -2.80 4.46 3.77
C GLU A 46 -2.62 5.50 4.88
N ILE A 47 -3.29 6.65 4.77
CA ILE A 47 -3.23 7.71 5.78
C ILE A 47 -3.88 7.27 7.09
N VAL A 48 -5.08 6.68 7.02
CA VAL A 48 -5.91 6.42 8.20
C VAL A 48 -5.56 5.11 8.90
N LEU A 49 -5.10 4.09 8.15
CA LEU A 49 -4.85 2.76 8.69
C LEU A 49 -3.35 2.41 8.69
N LEU A 50 -2.64 2.60 7.58
CA LEU A 50 -1.23 2.22 7.52
C LEU A 50 -0.34 3.18 8.30
N THR A 51 -0.53 4.49 8.23
CA THR A 51 0.29 5.44 9.00
C THR A 51 0.31 5.15 10.50
N PRO A 52 -0.83 4.93 11.20
CA PRO A 52 -0.80 4.54 12.61
C PRO A 52 -0.23 3.14 12.82
N ALA A 53 -0.51 2.17 11.94
CA ALA A 53 0.08 0.83 12.04
C ALA A 53 1.62 0.89 11.94
N ILE A 54 2.17 1.66 11.00
CA ILE A 54 3.61 1.92 10.87
C ILE A 54 4.15 2.61 12.11
N GLY A 55 3.38 3.51 12.73
CA GLY A 55 3.73 4.09 14.03
C GLY A 55 4.01 3.03 15.07
N ILE A 56 3.03 2.16 15.32
CA ILE A 56 3.12 1.06 16.28
C ILE A 56 4.29 0.12 15.92
N MET A 57 4.38 -0.31 14.66
CA MET A 57 5.45 -1.21 14.22
C MET A 57 6.84 -0.59 14.44
N CYS A 58 7.00 0.70 14.12
CA CYS A 58 8.26 1.40 14.31
C CYS A 58 8.62 1.65 15.77
N ASP A 59 7.73 1.52 16.75
CA ASP A 59 8.13 1.59 18.17
C ASP A 59 9.10 0.46 18.55
N TYR A 60 9.06 -0.63 17.77
CA TYR A 60 9.93 -1.79 17.93
C TYR A 60 11.19 -1.77 17.05
N TRP A 61 11.51 -0.63 16.42
CA TRP A 61 12.63 -0.51 15.47
C TRP A 61 13.99 -0.95 16.04
N HIS A 62 14.18 -0.78 17.35
CA HIS A 62 15.39 -1.14 18.07
C HIS A 62 15.64 -2.65 18.10
N GLN A 63 14.65 -3.50 17.81
CA GLN A 63 14.81 -4.94 17.70
C GLN A 63 15.34 -5.35 16.31
N TRP A 64 15.26 -4.45 15.32
CA TRP A 64 15.68 -4.69 13.94
C TRP A 64 17.15 -4.31 13.71
N TYR A 65 18.04 -4.74 14.61
CA TYR A 65 19.48 -4.64 14.36
C TYR A 65 19.84 -5.36 13.04
N PRO A 66 20.89 -4.93 12.33
CA PRO A 66 21.24 -5.46 11.01
C PRO A 66 21.53 -6.96 11.10
N THR A 67 20.48 -7.72 10.83
CA THR A 67 20.42 -9.17 10.90
C THR A 67 20.04 -9.68 9.52
N LEU A 68 20.27 -10.97 9.29
CA LEU A 68 19.78 -11.66 8.10
C LEU A 68 18.26 -11.45 7.91
N GLY A 69 17.51 -11.31 9.00
CA GLY A 69 16.07 -11.03 8.99
C GLY A 69 15.71 -9.73 8.27
N VAL A 70 16.48 -8.65 8.47
CA VAL A 70 16.26 -7.37 7.77
C VAL A 70 16.46 -7.52 6.27
N ILE A 71 17.53 -8.21 5.85
CA ILE A 71 17.81 -8.44 4.44
C ILE A 71 16.69 -9.28 3.80
N VAL A 72 16.28 -10.36 4.46
CA VAL A 72 15.20 -11.23 3.97
C VAL A 72 13.87 -10.48 3.89
N ALA A 73 13.52 -9.68 4.90
CA ALA A 73 12.29 -8.88 4.90
C ALA A 73 12.28 -7.81 3.81
N VAL A 74 13.43 -7.19 3.51
CA VAL A 74 13.56 -6.24 2.40
C VAL A 74 13.44 -6.93 1.05
N LEU A 75 14.09 -8.09 0.86
CA LEU A 75 14.00 -8.86 -0.38
C LEU A 75 12.58 -9.37 -0.63
N LEU A 76 11.93 -9.94 0.37
CA LEU A 76 10.54 -10.38 0.28
C LEU A 76 9.61 -9.19 0.03
N GLY A 77 9.81 -8.07 0.73
CA GLY A 77 9.06 -6.84 0.49
C GLY A 77 9.19 -6.35 -0.95
N TYR A 78 10.39 -6.42 -1.52
CA TYR A 78 10.64 -6.09 -2.92
C TYR A 78 9.91 -7.01 -3.89
N ILE A 79 9.97 -8.33 -3.67
CA ILE A 79 9.28 -9.32 -4.50
C ILE A 79 7.77 -9.08 -4.48
N PHE A 80 7.17 -8.90 -3.28
CA PHE A 80 5.73 -8.67 -3.16
C PHE A 80 5.31 -7.33 -3.78
N THR A 81 6.09 -6.27 -3.55
CA THR A 81 5.79 -4.94 -4.10
C THR A 81 5.89 -4.94 -5.63
N ILE A 82 6.90 -5.59 -6.20
CA ILE A 82 7.02 -5.77 -7.65
C ILE A 82 5.85 -6.57 -8.20
N ALA A 83 5.51 -7.71 -7.58
CA ALA A 83 4.40 -8.53 -8.05
C ALA A 83 3.09 -7.72 -8.07
N ALA A 84 2.81 -6.96 -7.00
CA ALA A 84 1.66 -6.07 -6.92
C ALA A 84 1.69 -4.99 -8.01
N TYR A 85 2.86 -4.38 -8.27
CA TYR A 85 3.01 -3.36 -9.32
C TYR A 85 2.89 -3.93 -10.73
N MET A 86 3.40 -5.13 -10.98
CA MET A 86 3.25 -5.81 -12.27
C MET A 86 1.78 -6.12 -12.55
N VAL A 87 1.04 -6.62 -11.55
CA VAL A 87 -0.41 -6.79 -11.66
C VAL A 87 -1.06 -5.44 -11.94
N ARG A 88 -0.69 -4.38 -11.21
CA ARG A 88 -1.24 -3.03 -11.42
C ARG A 88 -0.97 -2.50 -12.82
N LEU A 89 0.25 -2.58 -13.33
CA LEU A 89 0.62 -2.08 -14.66
C LEU A 89 -0.11 -2.81 -15.80
N ASN A 90 -0.46 -4.08 -15.58
CA ASN A 90 -1.16 -4.92 -16.56
C ASN A 90 -2.70 -4.85 -16.46
N THR A 91 -3.24 -4.48 -15.29
CA THR A 91 -4.70 -4.51 -15.03
C THR A 91 -5.30 -3.13 -14.80
N ALA A 92 -4.48 -2.10 -14.55
CA ALA A 92 -4.98 -0.78 -14.23
C ALA A 92 -5.43 -0.04 -15.50
N THR A 93 -6.69 0.43 -15.48
CA THR A 93 -7.06 1.68 -16.15
C THR A 93 -6.22 2.87 -15.62
N TYR A 94 -6.49 4.07 -16.09
CA TYR A 94 -5.79 5.27 -15.62
C TYR A 94 -6.02 5.47 -14.10
N ASP A 95 -4.96 5.67 -13.31
CA ASP A 95 -5.06 6.11 -11.90
C ASP A 95 -4.01 7.19 -11.58
N SER A 96 -3.98 7.69 -10.34
CA SER A 96 -3.03 8.73 -9.94
C SER A 96 -1.56 8.32 -10.02
N HIS A 97 -1.27 7.03 -10.08
CA HIS A 97 0.07 6.44 -10.10
C HIS A 97 0.45 5.86 -11.47
N VAL A 98 -0.55 5.54 -12.30
CA VAL A 98 -0.39 4.91 -13.63
C VAL A 98 -1.06 5.80 -14.68
N PHE A 99 -0.25 6.35 -15.58
CA PHE A 99 -0.74 7.22 -16.66
C PHE A 99 -1.34 6.44 -17.82
N ARG A 100 -0.89 5.22 -18.09
CA ARG A 100 -1.45 4.27 -19.07
C ARG A 100 -0.86 2.89 -18.75
N PRO A 101 -1.45 1.78 -19.21
CA PRO A 101 -0.83 0.48 -19.05
C PRO A 101 0.65 0.53 -19.45
N GLY A 102 1.53 0.05 -18.56
CA GLY A 102 2.98 0.07 -18.75
C GLY A 102 3.70 1.41 -18.49
N HIS A 103 3.01 2.49 -18.09
CA HIS A 103 3.66 3.77 -17.78
C HIS A 103 3.34 4.28 -16.37
N ILE A 104 4.33 4.16 -15.48
CA ILE A 104 4.29 4.65 -14.11
C ILE A 104 4.58 6.16 -14.07
N ARG A 105 3.84 6.89 -13.25
CA ARG A 105 4.08 8.32 -12.97
C ARG A 105 5.11 8.49 -11.85
N VAL A 106 5.63 9.71 -11.68
CA VAL A 106 6.59 9.98 -10.59
C VAL A 106 5.93 9.76 -9.23
N ALA A 107 4.67 10.19 -9.07
CA ALA A 107 3.90 9.86 -7.85
C ALA A 107 3.78 8.34 -7.64
N GLY A 108 3.65 7.57 -8.73
CA GLY A 108 3.61 6.12 -8.68
C GLY A 108 4.94 5.48 -8.28
N ILE A 109 6.08 6.05 -8.66
CA ILE A 109 7.41 5.60 -8.23
C ILE A 109 7.58 5.84 -6.72
N VAL A 110 7.16 7.01 -6.22
CA VAL A 110 7.20 7.29 -4.77
C VAL A 110 6.29 6.32 -4.01
N HIS A 111 5.08 6.05 -4.50
CA HIS A 111 4.19 5.06 -3.92
C HIS A 111 4.81 3.63 -3.94
N PHE A 112 5.61 3.29 -4.95
CA PHE A 112 6.28 1.99 -5.02
C PHE A 112 7.26 1.82 -3.87
N PHE A 113 8.14 2.81 -3.66
CA PHE A 113 9.11 2.78 -2.56
C PHE A 113 8.43 2.88 -1.20
N TYR A 114 7.36 3.65 -1.09
CA TYR A 114 6.54 3.68 0.12
C TYR A 114 6.02 2.29 0.46
N LEU A 115 5.37 1.62 -0.50
CA LEU A 115 4.79 0.29 -0.29
C LEU A 115 5.87 -0.76 0.02
N LEU A 116 7.03 -0.68 -0.64
CA LEU A 116 8.20 -1.50 -0.33
C LEU A 116 8.57 -1.38 1.16
N CYS A 117 8.75 -0.14 1.65
CA CYS A 117 9.07 0.09 3.05
C CYS A 117 7.96 -0.44 3.98
N VAL A 118 6.69 -0.22 3.65
CA VAL A 118 5.56 -0.69 4.47
C VAL A 118 5.55 -2.21 4.57
N VAL A 119 5.69 -2.93 3.45
CA VAL A 119 5.69 -4.39 3.45
C VAL A 119 6.89 -4.92 4.23
N SER A 120 8.09 -4.35 4.04
CA SER A 120 9.28 -4.77 4.78
C SER A 120 9.16 -4.52 6.28
N ILE A 121 8.65 -3.37 6.71
CA ILE A 121 8.38 -3.07 8.13
C ILE A 121 7.34 -4.05 8.69
N THR A 122 6.30 -4.37 7.92
CA THR A 122 5.28 -5.35 8.34
C THR A 122 5.89 -6.73 8.56
N LEU A 123 6.74 -7.20 7.64
CA LEU A 123 7.44 -8.48 7.78
C LEU A 123 8.39 -8.48 9.01
N LEU A 124 9.13 -7.40 9.21
CA LEU A 124 10.00 -7.24 10.40
C LEU A 124 9.21 -7.25 11.70
N PHE A 125 8.05 -6.60 11.72
CA PHE A 125 7.19 -6.58 12.90
C PHE A 125 6.67 -7.98 13.26
N PHE A 126 6.26 -8.80 12.30
CA PHE A 126 5.72 -10.12 12.61
C PHE A 126 6.79 -11.19 12.86
N PHE A 127 7.97 -11.10 12.24
CA PHE A 127 8.97 -12.18 12.29
C PHE A 127 10.26 -11.85 13.03
N CYS A 128 10.51 -10.57 13.30
CA CYS A 128 11.77 -10.11 13.90
C CYS A 128 11.53 -9.24 15.13
N THR A 129 10.34 -9.32 15.73
CA THR A 129 9.95 -8.50 16.87
C THR A 129 9.22 -9.35 17.90
N ASP A 130 9.59 -9.20 19.17
CA ASP A 130 8.80 -9.68 20.31
C ASP A 130 7.80 -8.58 20.71
N ALA A 131 6.71 -8.51 19.94
CA ALA A 131 5.70 -7.48 20.09
C ALA A 131 4.63 -7.88 21.10
N ARG A 132 4.08 -6.88 21.82
CA ARG A 132 2.97 -7.13 22.75
C ARG A 132 1.77 -7.71 22.00
N PRO A 133 1.07 -8.72 22.53
CA PRO A 133 -0.07 -9.35 21.83
C PRO A 133 -1.18 -8.36 21.44
N HIS A 134 -1.37 -7.30 22.24
CA HIS A 134 -2.31 -6.23 21.94
C HIS A 134 -1.94 -5.46 20.65
N ASP A 135 -0.66 -5.11 20.51
CA ASP A 135 -0.17 -4.34 19.37
C ASP A 135 -0.21 -5.18 18.08
N VAL A 136 0.11 -6.48 18.19
CA VAL A 136 -0.03 -7.46 17.10
C VAL A 136 -1.46 -7.51 16.58
N ARG A 137 -2.46 -7.53 17.47
CA ARG A 137 -3.89 -7.53 17.09
C ARG A 137 -4.27 -6.23 16.38
N ILE A 138 -3.85 -5.08 16.92
CA ILE A 138 -4.16 -3.78 16.30
C ILE A 138 -3.54 -3.69 14.91
N VAL A 139 -2.24 -3.98 14.76
CA VAL A 139 -1.55 -3.94 13.47
C VAL A 139 -2.20 -4.91 12.49
N THR A 140 -2.50 -6.13 12.90
CA THR A 140 -3.23 -7.13 12.09
C THR A 140 -4.55 -6.58 11.58
N CYS A 141 -5.39 -6.01 12.46
CA CYS A 141 -6.68 -5.44 12.08
C CYS A 141 -6.53 -4.26 11.12
N LEU A 142 -5.60 -3.33 11.38
CA LEU A 142 -5.37 -2.16 10.53
C LEU A 142 -4.86 -2.55 9.15
N VAL A 143 -3.90 -3.47 9.06
CA VAL A 143 -3.35 -3.95 7.79
C VAL A 143 -4.40 -4.78 7.04
N ALA A 144 -5.14 -5.66 7.71
CA ALA A 144 -6.20 -6.45 7.08
C ALA A 144 -7.31 -5.57 6.48
N LEU A 145 -7.73 -4.53 7.21
CA LEU A 145 -8.71 -3.55 6.73
C LEU A 145 -8.17 -2.71 5.58
N HIS A 146 -6.90 -2.29 5.63
CA HIS A 146 -6.24 -1.60 4.53
C HIS A 146 -6.25 -2.46 3.25
N VAL A 147 -5.84 -3.73 3.34
CA VAL A 147 -5.86 -4.66 2.19
C VAL A 147 -7.26 -4.79 1.62
N ALA A 148 -8.28 -4.88 2.47
CA ALA A 148 -9.68 -4.94 2.05
C ALA A 148 -10.10 -3.69 1.25
N ILE A 149 -9.80 -2.50 1.76
CA ILE A 149 -10.14 -1.23 1.11
C ILE A 149 -9.34 -1.07 -0.19
N ALA A 150 -8.05 -1.38 -0.18
CA ALA A 150 -7.15 -1.23 -1.32
C ALA A 150 -7.47 -2.18 -2.48
N ASN A 151 -7.94 -3.40 -2.20
CA ASN A 151 -8.24 -4.40 -3.22
C ASN A 151 -9.72 -4.43 -3.62
N ILE A 152 -10.63 -4.44 -2.63
CA ILE A 152 -12.07 -4.56 -2.86
C ILE A 152 -12.68 -3.18 -3.05
N GLY A 153 -12.41 -2.24 -2.14
CA GLY A 153 -12.95 -0.89 -2.18
C GLY A 153 -12.55 -0.13 -3.45
N VAL A 154 -11.26 -0.14 -3.79
CA VAL A 154 -10.76 0.45 -5.05
C VAL A 154 -11.34 -0.27 -6.26
N GLY A 155 -11.43 -1.61 -6.24
CA GLY A 155 -12.04 -2.39 -7.33
C GLY A 155 -13.49 -1.97 -7.60
N LEU A 156 -14.29 -1.83 -6.54
CA LEU A 156 -15.67 -1.35 -6.62
C LEU A 156 -15.74 0.09 -7.14
N LEU A 157 -14.96 1.02 -6.59
CA LEU A 157 -14.97 2.42 -7.03
C LEU A 157 -14.54 2.62 -8.49
N ARG A 158 -13.66 1.74 -8.96
CA ARG A 158 -13.06 1.82 -10.29
C ARG A 158 -13.89 1.14 -11.36
N ASN A 159 -14.36 -0.08 -11.08
CA ASN A 159 -14.93 -0.98 -12.08
C ASN A 159 -16.37 -1.40 -11.74
N ASN A 160 -16.95 -0.93 -10.62
CA ASN A 160 -18.21 -1.45 -10.05
C ASN A 160 -18.23 -2.97 -9.90
N ARG A 161 -17.06 -3.61 -9.81
CA ARG A 161 -16.88 -5.06 -9.73
C ARG A 161 -15.65 -5.39 -8.91
N VAL A 162 -15.70 -6.53 -8.23
CA VAL A 162 -14.55 -7.12 -7.56
C VAL A 162 -14.02 -8.25 -8.42
N ASN A 163 -12.73 -8.25 -8.71
CA ASN A 163 -12.12 -9.28 -9.55
C ASN A 163 -11.70 -10.49 -8.69
N LEU A 164 -11.89 -11.71 -9.20
CA LEU A 164 -11.52 -12.93 -8.48
C LEU A 164 -10.04 -12.95 -8.04
N PRO A 165 -9.06 -12.48 -8.84
CA PRO A 165 -7.67 -12.38 -8.39
C PRO A 165 -7.47 -11.44 -7.20
N THR A 166 -8.21 -10.33 -7.11
CA THR A 166 -8.07 -9.40 -5.97
C THR A 166 -8.71 -9.94 -4.70
N LEU A 167 -9.77 -10.74 -4.82
CA LEU A 167 -10.31 -11.51 -3.69
C LEU A 167 -9.34 -12.58 -3.22
N GLY A 168 -8.76 -13.35 -4.15
CA GLY A 168 -7.76 -14.38 -3.83
C GLY A 168 -6.54 -13.78 -3.12
N ALA A 169 -6.01 -12.66 -3.63
CA ALA A 169 -4.90 -11.95 -2.99
C ALA A 169 -5.28 -11.43 -1.59
N THR A 170 -6.49 -10.90 -1.42
CA THR A 170 -6.99 -10.42 -0.11
C THR A 170 -7.10 -11.57 0.88
N ALA A 171 -7.68 -12.70 0.49
CA ALA A 171 -7.81 -13.88 1.33
C ALA A 171 -6.43 -14.45 1.71
N ALA A 172 -5.49 -14.51 0.76
CA ALA A 172 -4.12 -14.96 1.02
C ALA A 172 -3.40 -14.04 2.02
N CYS A 173 -3.53 -12.72 1.87
CA CYS A 173 -2.97 -11.75 2.82
C CYS A 173 -3.59 -11.92 4.22
N TRP A 174 -4.91 -12.12 4.32
CA TRP A 174 -5.56 -12.35 5.61
C TRP A 174 -5.14 -13.66 6.27
N ALA A 175 -5.03 -14.74 5.50
CA ALA A 175 -4.53 -16.01 6.01
C ALA A 175 -3.08 -15.87 6.52
N PHE A 176 -2.24 -15.16 5.78
CA PHE A 176 -0.88 -14.83 6.21
C PHE A 176 -0.86 -14.02 7.51
N LEU A 177 -1.66 -12.95 7.61
CA LEU A 177 -1.73 -12.12 8.81
C LEU A 177 -2.25 -12.90 10.01
N ALA A 178 -3.26 -13.77 9.81
CA ALA A 178 -3.79 -14.61 10.87
C ALA A 178 -2.75 -15.62 11.38
N TYR A 179 -1.99 -16.23 10.45
CA TYR A 179 -0.88 -17.12 10.80
C TYR A 179 0.22 -16.36 11.56
N ALA A 180 0.68 -15.24 11.01
CA ALA A 180 1.76 -14.43 11.58
C ALA A 180 1.39 -13.81 12.94
N ALA A 181 0.11 -13.53 13.20
CA ALA A 181 -0.36 -13.06 14.49
C ALA A 181 -0.51 -14.16 15.55
N SER A 182 -0.39 -15.44 15.15
CA SER A 182 -0.53 -16.61 16.03
C SER A 182 0.80 -17.29 16.39
N SER A 183 1.85 -16.99 15.62
CA SER A 183 3.24 -17.39 15.88
C SER A 183 3.91 -16.48 16.88
#